data_AF-A0A7D6ZWE1-F1
#
_entry.id   AF-A0A7D6ZWE1-F1
#
_cell.length_a   1.000
_cell.length_b   1.000
_cell.length_c   1.000
_cell.angle_alpha   90.00
_cell.angle_beta   90.00
_cell.angle_gamma   90.00
#
_symmetry.space_group_name_H-M   'P 1'
#
loop_
_entity.id
_entity.type
_entity.pdbx_description
1 polymer ?
#
loop_
_entity_poly.entity_id
_entity_poly.type
_entity_poly.pdbx_seq_one_letter_code
_entity_poly.pdbx_strand_id
1 'polypeptide(L)'
;MNKIDNLDDIVLIRCIIKRDYGDYFKAEDYQGNKYIIAKNKTSKKFKKGTDDTFYAVKEKTGVIFKKEVYHPVSSSEYIELKEHFEKGIGLN
;
A
#
# COMPACT_ATOMS: atom_id res chain seq x y z
N MET A 1 8.41 -10.23 -4.00
CA MET A 1 7.08 -9.62 -3.75
C MET A 1 6.19 -10.77 -3.29
N ASN A 2 5.59 -10.68 -2.11
CA ASN A 2 4.58 -11.66 -1.69
C ASN A 2 3.42 -11.62 -2.69
N LYS A 3 2.80 -12.77 -2.90
CA LYS A 3 1.79 -13.01 -3.94
C LYS A 3 0.63 -12.02 -3.78
N ILE A 4 0.39 -11.20 -4.79
CA ILE A 4 -0.79 -10.33 -4.85
C ILE A 4 -1.88 -11.19 -5.46
N ASP A 5 -2.82 -11.65 -4.64
CA ASP A 5 -3.77 -12.68 -5.05
C ASP A 5 -5.05 -12.09 -5.66
N ASN A 6 -5.32 -10.79 -5.47
CA ASN A 6 -6.53 -10.13 -5.98
C ASN A 6 -6.32 -8.62 -6.25
N LEU A 7 -7.00 -8.09 -7.27
CA LEU A 7 -7.11 -6.66 -7.56
C LEU A 7 -7.69 -5.87 -6.38
N ASP A 8 -8.58 -6.49 -5.58
CA ASP A 8 -9.18 -5.90 -4.36
C ASP A 8 -8.16 -5.57 -3.26
N ASP A 9 -6.92 -6.07 -3.39
CA ASP A 9 -5.84 -5.73 -2.48
C ASP A 9 -5.08 -4.45 -2.89
N ILE A 10 -5.39 -3.87 -4.04
CA ILE A 10 -4.87 -2.56 -4.44
C ILE A 10 -5.81 -1.46 -3.96
N VAL A 11 -5.28 -0.53 -3.16
CA VAL A 11 -6.04 0.56 -2.55
C VAL A 11 -5.41 1.91 -2.84
N LEU A 12 -6.24 2.94 -2.95
CA LEU A 12 -5.80 4.34 -2.97
C LEU A 12 -5.90 4.90 -1.54
N ILE A 13 -4.78 5.38 -1.01
CA ILE A 13 -4.69 5.92 0.34
C ILE A 13 -4.32 7.39 0.26
N ARG A 14 -5.03 8.24 1.01
CA ARG A 14 -4.60 9.59 1.34
C ARG A 14 -4.40 9.72 2.85
N CYS A 15 -3.20 10.08 3.27
CA CYS A 15 -2.88 10.11 4.70
C CYS A 15 -1.75 11.08 5.02
N ILE A 16 -1.65 11.43 6.31
CA ILE A 16 -0.56 12.21 6.87
C ILE A 16 0.41 11.26 7.57
N ILE A 17 1.69 11.30 7.18
CA ILE A 17 2.75 10.53 7.83
C ILE A 17 2.97 11.09 9.25
N LYS A 18 2.69 10.28 10.27
CA LYS A 18 2.80 10.68 11.68
C LYS A 18 4.16 10.35 12.29
N ARG A 19 4.74 9.20 11.92
CA ARG A 19 6.02 8.71 12.47
C ARG A 19 6.80 7.87 11.46
N ASP A 20 8.12 7.91 11.61
CA ASP A 20 9.09 7.07 10.92
C ASP A 20 9.70 6.08 11.94
N TYR A 21 9.73 4.80 11.61
CA TYR A 21 10.27 3.71 12.44
C TYR A 21 11.47 2.99 11.81
N GLY A 22 12.16 3.61 10.85
CA GLY A 22 13.28 3.00 10.13
C GLY A 22 12.80 2.21 8.92
N ASP A 23 12.08 1.11 9.12
CA ASP A 23 11.68 0.19 8.04
C ASP A 23 10.24 0.42 7.54
N TYR A 24 9.46 1.17 8.30
CA TYR A 24 8.08 1.51 7.96
C TYR A 24 7.69 2.89 8.49
N PHE A 25 6.61 3.45 7.96
CA PHE A 25 5.96 4.64 8.48
C PHE A 25 4.65 4.27 9.18
N LYS A 26 4.26 5.04 10.19
CA LYS A 26 2.86 5.11 10.64
C LYS A 26 2.23 6.38 10.11
N ALA A 27 1.08 6.23 9.45
CA ALA A 27 0.30 7.33 8.94
C ALA A 27 -1.15 7.24 9.44
N GLU A 28 -1.86 8.34 9.30
CA GLU A 28 -3.27 8.44 9.68
C GLU A 28 -4.00 9.28 8.63
N ASP A 29 -5.18 8.85 8.22
CA ASP A 29 -6.04 9.66 7.34
C ASP A 29 -6.88 10.66 8.14
N TYR A 30 -7.71 11.42 7.43
CA TYR A 30 -8.59 12.43 8.01
C TYR A 30 -9.79 11.86 8.78
N GLN A 31 -10.05 10.56 8.65
CA GLN A 31 -11.10 9.85 9.39
C GLN A 31 -10.54 9.17 10.65
N GLY A 32 -9.22 9.24 10.88
CA GLY A 32 -8.55 8.61 12.01
C GLY A 32 -8.12 7.17 11.77
N ASN A 33 -8.26 6.64 10.55
CA ASN A 33 -7.76 5.30 10.23
C ASN A 33 -6.23 5.32 10.20
N LYS A 34 -5.61 4.26 10.72
CA LYS A 34 -4.16 4.16 10.90
C LYS A 34 -3.55 3.16 9.92
N TYR A 35 -2.45 3.56 9.31
CA TYR A 35 -1.77 2.78 8.27
C TYR A 35 -0.33 2.47 8.68
N ILE A 36 0.09 1.24 8.40
CA ILE A 36 1.48 0.82 8.50
C ILE A 36 2.00 0.69 7.07
N ILE A 37 2.85 1.62 6.68
CA ILE A 37 3.33 1.76 5.31
C ILE A 37 4.77 1.26 5.25
N ALA A 38 5.01 0.16 4.54
CA ALA A 38 6.35 -0.37 4.34
C ALA A 38 7.20 0.59 3.50
N LYS A 39 8.47 0.78 3.87
CA LYS A 39 9.37 1.61 3.07
C LYS A 39 9.82 0.88 1.82
N ASN A 40 9.81 1.57 0.70
CA ASN A 40 10.33 1.09 -0.57
C ASN A 40 10.74 2.27 -1.48
N LYS A 41 11.04 1.98 -2.76
CA LYS A 41 11.44 2.99 -3.74
C LYS A 41 10.40 4.11 -3.93
N THR A 42 9.11 3.79 -3.79
CA THR A 42 7.98 4.71 -4.01
C THR A 42 7.74 5.59 -2.79
N SER A 43 8.05 5.11 -1.59
CA SER A 43 7.91 5.87 -0.35
C SER A 43 9.10 6.79 -0.02
N LYS A 44 10.09 6.95 -0.92
CA LYS A 44 11.32 7.73 -0.65
C LYS A 44 11.07 9.18 -0.26
N LYS A 45 9.99 9.79 -0.79
CA LYS A 45 9.59 11.17 -0.49
C LYS A 45 8.84 11.32 0.84
N PHE A 46 8.43 10.21 1.46
CA PHE A 46 7.64 10.26 2.69
C PHE A 46 8.52 10.67 3.87
N LYS A 47 8.04 11.62 4.65
CA LYS A 47 8.64 12.09 5.90
C LYS A 47 7.53 12.51 6.85
N LYS A 48 7.84 12.59 8.15
CA LYS A 48 6.88 13.06 9.15
C LYS A 48 6.28 14.40 8.74
N GLY A 49 4.95 14.49 8.78
CA GLY A 49 4.17 15.67 8.42
C GLY A 49 3.75 15.75 6.95
N THR A 50 4.25 14.87 6.06
CA THR A 50 3.79 14.82 4.68
C THR A 50 2.34 14.34 4.61
N ASP A 51 1.45 15.13 3.98
CA ASP A 51 0.16 14.69 3.43
C ASP A 51 0.41 14.19 2.01
N ASP A 52 0.09 12.93 1.74
CA ASP A 52 0.32 12.31 0.43
C ASP A 52 -0.85 11.41 0.03
N THR A 53 -1.01 11.23 -1.27
CA THR A 53 -1.97 10.30 -1.87
C THR A 53 -1.23 9.33 -2.78
N PHE A 54 -1.39 8.02 -2.55
CA PHE A 54 -0.67 6.99 -3.28
C PHE A 54 -1.46 5.69 -3.36
N TYR A 55 -1.19 4.91 -4.41
CA TYR A 55 -1.64 3.53 -4.50
C TYR A 55 -0.75 2.63 -3.65
N ALA A 56 -1.36 1.63 -3.02
CA ALA A 56 -0.63 0.62 -2.26
C ALA A 56 -1.28 -0.75 -2.43
N VAL A 57 -0.44 -1.77 -2.36
CA VAL A 57 -0.87 -3.15 -2.21
C VAL A 57 -1.01 -3.44 -0.71
N LYS A 58 -2.17 -3.93 -0.30
CA LYS A 58 -2.50 -4.31 1.07
C LYS A 58 -2.13 -5.77 1.30
N GLU A 59 -1.18 -6.01 2.21
CA GLU A 59 -0.79 -7.35 2.65
C GLU A 59 -1.35 -7.60 4.06
N LYS A 60 -2.08 -8.71 4.24
CA LYS A 60 -2.52 -9.19 5.55
C LYS A 60 -1.53 -10.21 6.09
N THR A 61 -0.81 -9.86 7.15
CA THR A 61 0.20 -10.72 7.77
C THR A 61 -0.22 -11.17 9.17
N GLY A 62 0.33 -12.29 9.64
CA GLY A 62 0.07 -12.82 10.99
C GLY A 62 -1.07 -13.84 11.04
N VAL A 63 -0.82 -14.94 11.74
CA VAL A 63 -1.75 -16.08 11.84
C VAL A 63 -2.86 -15.84 12.86
N ILE A 64 -2.50 -15.24 14.00
CA ILE A 64 -3.43 -15.03 15.14
C ILE A 64 -3.96 -13.60 15.16
N PHE A 65 -3.07 -12.61 15.02
CA PHE A 65 -3.43 -11.21 14.88
C PHE A 65 -3.13 -10.76 13.46
N LYS A 66 -4.17 -10.64 12.65
CA LYS A 66 -4.03 -10.13 11.29
C LYS A 66 -3.64 -8.65 11.36
N LYS A 67 -2.48 -8.34 10.81
CA LYS A 67 -1.94 -6.99 10.67
C LYS A 67 -1.94 -6.62 9.20
N GLU A 68 -2.42 -5.43 8.90
CA GLU A 68 -2.38 -4.90 7.54
C GLU A 68 -1.11 -4.07 7.33
N VAL A 69 -0.37 -4.38 6.27
CA VAL A 69 0.82 -3.65 5.84
C VAL A 69 0.57 -3.16 4.42
N TYR A 70 0.85 -1.90 4.18
CA TYR A 70 0.59 -1.24 2.90
C TYR A 70 1.92 -0.99 2.18
N HIS A 71 2.05 -1.49 0.97
CA HIS A 71 3.25 -1.40 0.15
C HIS A 71 3.00 -0.40 -0.99
N PRO A 72 3.53 0.83 -0.92
CA PRO A 72 3.30 1.84 -1.95
C PRO A 72 3.79 1.38 -3.32
N VAL A 73 3.02 1.63 -4.36
CA VAL A 73 3.37 1.30 -5.75
C VAL A 73 3.36 2.55 -6.62
N SER A 74 4.27 2.60 -7.60
CA SER A 74 4.27 3.69 -8.59
C SER A 74 3.05 3.60 -9.49
N SER A 75 2.76 4.67 -10.23
CA SER A 75 1.69 4.67 -11.23
C SER A 75 1.91 3.61 -12.32
N SER A 76 3.17 3.37 -12.72
CA SER A 76 3.50 2.32 -13.70
C SER A 76 3.24 0.92 -13.14
N GLU A 77 3.66 0.66 -11.90
CA GLU A 77 3.41 -0.62 -11.22
C GLU A 77 1.90 -0.85 -11.05
N TYR A 78 1.13 0.19 -10.74
CA TYR A 78 -0.33 0.11 -10.68
C TYR A 78 -0.96 -0.28 -12.03
N ILE A 79 -0.53 0.34 -13.13
CA ILE A 79 -1.04 0.03 -14.48
C ILE A 79 -0.73 -1.42 -14.83
N GLU A 80 0.52 -1.87 -14.61
CA GLU A 80 0.94 -3.25 -14.87
C GLU A 80 0.12 -4.26 -14.06
N LEU A 81 -0.10 -3.99 -12.76
CA LEU A 81 -0.92 -4.84 -11.90
C LEU A 81 -2.37 -4.89 -12.39
N LYS A 82 -2.95 -3.74 -12.72
CA LYS A 82 -4.33 -3.65 -13.21
C LYS A 82 -4.51 -4.45 -14.51
N GLU A 83 -3.60 -4.28 -15.47
CA GLU A 83 -3.64 -5.04 -16.72
C GLU A 83 -3.47 -6.55 -16.50
N HIS A 84 -2.60 -6.96 -15.58
CA HIS A 84 -2.38 -8.38 -15.28
C HIS A 84 -3.68 -9.05 -14.77
N PHE A 85 -4.36 -8.41 -13.83
CA PHE A 85 -5.63 -8.93 -13.30
C PHE A 85 -6.76 -8.85 -14.33
N GLU A 86 -6.87 -7.78 -15.10
CA GLU A 86 -7.89 -7.65 -16.15
C GLU A 86 -7.72 -8.70 -17.27
N LYS A 87 -6.47 -8.98 -17.69
CA LYS A 87 -6.16 -10.02 -18.69
C LYS A 87 -6.37 -11.44 -18.15
N GLY A 88 -6.16 -11.67 -16.86
CA GLY A 88 -6.44 -12.95 -16.19
C GLY A 88 -7.93 -13.31 -16.14
N ILE A 89 -8.82 -12.32 -16.22
CA ILE A 89 -10.28 -12.52 -16.28
C ILE A 89 -10.74 -12.85 -17.72
N GLY A 90 -9.91 -12.59 -18.74
CA GLY A 90 -10.20 -12.84 -20.15
C GLY A 90 -9.81 -14.22 -20.70
N LEU A 91 -9.40 -15.17 -19.84
CA LEU A 91 -8.98 -16.53 -20.23
C LEU A 91 -9.78 -17.66 -19.56
N ASN A 92 -11.00 -17.37 -19.08
CA ASN A 92 -11.97 -18.40 -18.68
C ASN A 92 -13.20 -18.39 -19.58
#